data_AF-A0A7J3XEF6-F1
#
_entry.id   AF-A0A7J3XEF6-F1
#
_cell.length_a   1.000
_cell.length_b   1.000
_cell.length_c   1.000
_cell.angle_alpha   90.00
_cell.angle_beta   90.00
_cell.angle_gamma   90.00
#
_symmetry.space_group_name_H-M   'P 1'
#
loop_
_entity.id
_entity.type
_entity.pdbx_description
1 polymer ?
#
loop_
_entity_poly.entity_id
_entity_poly.type
_entity_poly.pdbx_seq_one_letter_code
_entity_poly.pdbx_strand_id
1 'polypeptide(L)'
;MSESENSWATNYYYEVEFEVWEQLMKELIERQKRQLKRYEMLLAVAKDDLEKEYYTEMIEELKKAILHNEDGLKLARLERDGSIYFIDRDGVPTRIWLGPTLKREHELRKKYSKLLYI
;
A
#
# COMPACT_ATOMS: atom_id res chain seq x y z
N MET A 1 -12.14 -32.74 15.86
CA MET A 1 -10.80 -32.11 15.78
C MET A 1 -10.47 -31.99 14.30
N SER A 2 -10.78 -30.85 13.68
CA SER A 2 -10.63 -30.65 12.23
C SER A 2 -9.40 -29.80 11.93
N GLU A 3 -8.53 -30.39 11.12
CA GLU A 3 -7.35 -29.83 10.49
C GLU A 3 -7.66 -28.51 9.75
N SER A 4 -7.55 -27.36 10.43
CA SER A 4 -7.72 -26.05 9.77
C SER A 4 -6.86 -24.92 10.33
N GLU A 5 -5.89 -25.21 11.19
CA GLU A 5 -5.02 -24.19 11.83
C GLU A 5 -3.64 -24.05 11.17
N ASN A 6 -3.53 -24.31 9.86
CA ASN A 6 -2.31 -24.00 9.10
C ASN A 6 -2.61 -23.25 7.80
N SER A 7 -3.55 -22.30 7.86
CA SER A 7 -3.63 -21.21 6.90
C SER A 7 -2.50 -20.21 7.18
N TRP A 8 -1.24 -20.62 6.98
CA TRP A 8 -0.20 -19.66 6.61
C TRP A 8 -0.56 -19.21 5.20
N ALA A 9 -1.55 -18.31 5.12
CA ALA A 9 -1.89 -17.58 3.92
C ALA A 9 -0.57 -17.05 3.39
N THR A 10 -0.10 -17.66 2.32
CA THR A 10 1.13 -17.32 1.65
C THR A 10 0.82 -16.00 0.98
N ASN A 11 0.84 -14.92 1.76
CA ASN A 11 0.69 -13.58 1.27
C ASN A 11 1.93 -13.34 0.41
N TYR A 12 1.78 -13.51 -0.89
CA TYR A 12 2.83 -13.26 -1.86
C TYR A 12 3.09 -11.75 -1.87
N TYR A 13 4.07 -11.33 -1.09
CA TYR A 13 4.62 -9.98 -1.14
C TYR A 13 5.79 -9.98 -2.12
N TYR A 14 5.69 -9.18 -3.19
CA TYR A 14 6.80 -9.00 -4.11
C TYR A 14 7.62 -7.80 -3.64
N GLU A 15 8.82 -8.06 -3.12
CA GLU A 15 9.75 -6.99 -2.76
C GLU A 15 10.19 -6.24 -4.01
N VAL A 16 10.10 -4.91 -3.97
CA VAL A 16 10.45 -4.03 -5.09
C VAL A 16 11.42 -2.94 -4.66
N GLU A 17 12.12 -2.36 -5.64
CA GLU A 17 12.94 -1.18 -5.42
C GLU A 17 12.08 0.03 -5.04
N PHE A 18 12.68 0.97 -4.29
CA PHE A 18 12.00 2.17 -3.83
C PHE A 18 11.37 2.97 -4.97
N GLU A 19 12.08 3.11 -6.10
CA GLU A 19 11.62 3.89 -7.26
C GLU A 19 10.34 3.31 -7.85
N VAL A 20 10.25 1.98 -7.95
CA VAL A 20 9.06 1.27 -8.44
C VAL A 20 7.91 1.44 -7.46
N TRP A 21 8.17 1.24 -6.17
CA TRP A 21 7.17 1.44 -5.12
C TRP A 21 6.65 2.87 -5.09
N GLU A 22 7.53 3.86 -5.20
CA GLU A 22 7.20 5.28 -5.18
C GLU A 22 6.28 5.64 -6.34
N GLN A 23 6.60 5.16 -7.55
CA GLN A 23 5.76 5.36 -8.71
C GLN A 23 4.36 4.77 -8.51
N LEU A 24 4.28 3.52 -8.05
CA LEU A 24 3.00 2.86 -7.79
C LEU A 24 2.17 3.57 -6.70
N MET A 25 2.84 4.07 -5.65
CA MET A 25 2.17 4.81 -4.58
C MET A 25 1.60 6.14 -5.11
N LYS A 26 2.35 6.87 -5.95
CA LYS A 26 1.86 8.09 -6.61
C LYS A 26 0.65 7.79 -7.51
N GLU A 27 0.72 6.73 -8.31
CA GLU A 27 -0.37 6.31 -9.19
C GLU A 27 -1.63 5.91 -8.40
N LEU A 28 -1.47 5.22 -7.27
CA LEU A 28 -2.55 4.88 -6.34
C LEU A 28 -3.23 6.14 -5.79
N ILE A 29 -2.45 7.09 -5.24
CA ILE A 29 -2.97 8.35 -4.68
C ILE A 29 -3.74 9.12 -5.76
N GLU A 30 -3.19 9.23 -6.97
CA GLU A 30 -3.85 9.93 -8.08
C GLU A 30 -5.15 9.23 -8.52
N ARG A 31 -5.18 7.90 -8.50
CA ARG A 31 -6.42 7.13 -8.74
C ARG A 31 -7.47 7.41 -7.67
N GLN A 32 -7.07 7.42 -6.40
CA GLN A 32 -7.97 7.72 -5.27
C GLN A 32 -8.51 9.16 -5.36
N LYS A 33 -7.68 10.15 -5.71
CA LYS A 33 -8.12 11.53 -5.93
C LYS A 33 -9.15 11.66 -7.05
N ARG A 34 -8.95 10.93 -8.16
CA ARG A 34 -9.95 10.88 -9.25
C ARG A 34 -11.26 10.23 -8.79
N GLN A 35 -11.18 9.18 -7.98
CA GLN A 35 -12.36 8.50 -7.43
C GLN A 35 -13.11 9.40 -6.44
N LEU A 36 -12.38 10.10 -5.57
CA LEU A 36 -12.93 11.09 -4.65
C LEU A 36 -13.76 12.14 -5.40
N LYS A 37 -13.18 12.75 -6.44
CA LYS A 37 -13.87 13.74 -7.27
C LYS A 37 -15.14 13.18 -7.92
N ARG A 38 -15.13 11.90 -8.32
CA ARG A 38 -16.33 11.25 -8.88
C ARG A 38 -17.42 11.10 -7.82
N TYR A 39 -17.09 10.66 -6.61
CA TYR A 39 -18.08 10.57 -5.54
C TYR A 39 -18.61 11.93 -5.11
N GLU A 40 -17.79 12.97 -5.07
CA GLU A 40 -18.25 14.34 -4.81
C GLU A 40 -19.25 14.82 -5.87
N MET A 41 -19.01 14.50 -7.14
CA MET A 41 -19.95 14.79 -8.23
C MET A 41 -21.24 13.98 -8.10
N LEU A 42 -21.16 12.69 -7.77
CA LEU A 42 -22.32 11.81 -7.57
C LEU A 42 -23.18 12.29 -6.39
N LEU A 43 -22.55 12.67 -5.28
CA LEU A 43 -23.23 13.23 -4.12
C LEU A 43 -23.98 14.52 -4.48
N ALA A 44 -23.39 15.38 -5.31
CA ALA A 44 -24.02 16.64 -5.71
C ALA A 44 -25.29 16.46 -6.57
N VAL A 45 -25.42 15.32 -7.27
CA VAL A 45 -26.59 15.02 -8.11
C VAL A 45 -27.53 13.96 -7.53
N ALA A 46 -27.15 13.36 -6.40
CA ALA A 46 -27.94 12.34 -5.71
C ALA A 46 -29.26 12.91 -5.23
N LYS A 47 -30.35 12.19 -5.51
CA LYS A 47 -31.72 12.61 -5.16
C LYS A 47 -32.26 11.85 -3.96
N ASP A 48 -31.79 10.62 -3.76
CA ASP A 48 -32.18 9.76 -2.66
C ASP A 48 -31.23 9.91 -1.47
N ASP A 49 -31.76 9.78 -0.26
CA ASP A 49 -30.97 9.99 0.96
C ASP A 49 -30.02 8.81 1.26
N LEU A 50 -30.35 7.58 0.88
CA LEU A 50 -29.46 6.43 1.02
C LEU A 50 -28.24 6.56 0.08
N GLU A 51 -28.47 7.05 -1.14
CA GLU A 51 -27.37 7.34 -2.08
C GLU A 51 -26.43 8.42 -1.52
N LYS A 52 -26.98 9.48 -0.92
CA LYS A 52 -26.17 10.54 -0.30
C LYS A 52 -25.34 10.02 0.87
N GLU A 53 -25.94 9.20 1.74
CA GLU A 53 -25.25 8.61 2.89
C GLU A 53 -24.08 7.74 2.42
N TYR A 54 -24.34 6.84 1.46
CA TYR A 54 -23.31 5.99 0.86
C TYR A 54 -22.17 6.81 0.24
N TYR A 55 -22.48 7.83 -0.59
CA TYR A 55 -21.42 8.65 -1.19
C TYR A 55 -20.65 9.46 -0.16
N THR A 56 -21.30 9.92 0.90
CA THR A 56 -20.64 10.64 2.00
C THR A 56 -19.64 9.73 2.71
N GLU A 57 -20.02 8.50 3.03
CA GLU A 57 -19.13 7.50 3.64
C GLU A 57 -17.91 7.22 2.74
N MET A 58 -18.14 6.94 1.45
CA MET A 58 -17.05 6.68 0.49
C MET A 58 -16.09 7.88 0.34
N ILE A 59 -16.59 9.11 0.39
CA ILE A 59 -15.78 10.33 0.36
C ILE A 59 -14.87 10.41 1.59
N GLU A 60 -15.41 10.14 2.78
CA GLU A 60 -14.62 10.17 4.02
C GLU A 60 -13.55 9.09 4.05
N GLU A 61 -13.88 7.87 3.64
CA GLU A 61 -12.91 6.78 3.54
C GLU A 61 -11.78 7.10 2.56
N LEU A 62 -12.11 7.62 1.38
CA LEU A 62 -11.10 8.01 0.39
C LEU A 62 -10.21 9.14 0.89
N LYS A 63 -10.76 10.14 1.58
CA LYS A 63 -9.96 11.23 2.17
C LYS A 63 -8.96 10.68 3.19
N LYS A 64 -9.38 9.78 4.07
CA LYS A 64 -8.50 9.12 5.06
C LYS A 64 -7.41 8.30 4.36
N ALA A 65 -7.78 7.52 3.34
CA ALA A 65 -6.84 6.68 2.60
C ALA A 65 -5.80 7.49 1.82
N ILE A 66 -6.22 8.58 1.16
CA ILE A 66 -5.31 9.50 0.44
C ILE A 66 -4.31 10.11 1.42
N LEU A 67 -4.78 10.65 2.54
CA LEU A 67 -3.92 11.26 3.55
C LEU A 67 -2.90 10.25 4.08
N HIS A 68 -3.34 9.05 4.44
CA HIS A 68 -2.46 7.99 4.93
C HIS A 68 -1.38 7.61 3.91
N ASN A 69 -1.76 7.50 2.64
CA ASN A 69 -0.83 7.16 1.56
C ASN A 69 0.15 8.30 1.26
N GLU A 70 -0.29 9.56 1.30
CA GLU A 70 0.57 10.74 1.14
C GLU A 70 1.60 10.85 2.28
N ASP A 71 1.17 10.64 3.52
CA ASP A 71 2.05 10.58 4.68
C ASP A 71 3.02 9.40 4.59
N GLY A 72 2.54 8.22 4.20
CA GLY A 72 3.35 7.03 3.96
C GLY A 72 4.43 7.26 2.90
N LEU A 73 4.09 7.94 1.80
CA LEU A 73 5.03 8.34 0.75
C LEU A 73 6.08 9.33 1.27
N LYS A 74 5.68 10.31 2.08
CA LYS A 74 6.60 11.27 2.70
C LYS A 74 7.58 10.57 3.65
N LEU A 75 7.08 9.68 4.50
CA LEU A 75 7.89 8.90 5.43
C LEU A 75 8.84 7.95 4.68
N ALA A 76 8.38 7.30 3.61
CA ALA A 76 9.22 6.42 2.78
C ALA A 76 10.44 7.14 2.21
N ARG A 77 10.26 8.40 1.77
CA ARG A 77 11.37 9.24 1.28
C ARG A 77 12.38 9.58 2.36
N LEU A 78 11.92 9.83 3.59
CA LEU A 78 12.77 10.18 4.73
C LEU A 78 13.50 8.96 5.31
N GLU A 79 12.81 7.82 5.36
CA GLU A 79 13.26 6.60 6.03
C GLU A 79 13.65 5.52 5.02
N ARG A 80 14.14 5.93 3.84
CA ARG A 80 14.46 5.02 2.74
C ARG A 80 15.45 3.95 3.19
N ASP A 81 16.45 4.32 3.97
CA ASP A 81 17.54 3.44 4.41
C ASP A 81 17.11 2.46 5.52
N GLY A 82 15.93 2.64 6.11
CA GLY A 82 15.36 1.73 7.10
C GLY A 82 14.14 0.96 6.62
N SER A 83 13.71 1.20 5.37
CA SER A 83 12.45 0.66 4.84
C SER A 83 12.69 -0.41 3.77
N ILE A 84 11.81 -1.41 3.76
CA ILE A 84 11.65 -2.38 2.68
C ILE A 84 10.28 -2.16 2.04
N TYR A 85 10.22 -2.32 0.72
CA TYR A 85 9.06 -2.01 -0.10
C TYR A 85 8.52 -3.26 -0.76
N PHE A 86 7.21 -3.39 -0.77
CA PHE A 86 6.51 -4.55 -1.31
C PHE A 86 5.31 -4.13 -2.14
N ILE A 87 4.89 -5.00 -3.04
CA ILE A 87 3.56 -5.00 -3.62
C ILE A 87 2.82 -6.20 -3.01
N ASP A 88 1.66 -5.96 -2.42
CA ASP A 88 0.82 -7.04 -1.90
C ASP A 88 0.07 -7.78 -3.03
N ARG A 89 -0.71 -8.80 -2.64
CA ARG A 89 -1.48 -9.63 -3.58
C ARG A 89 -2.50 -8.84 -4.41
N ASP A 90 -2.98 -7.71 -3.89
CA ASP A 90 -4.01 -6.88 -4.49
C ASP A 90 -3.39 -5.73 -5.32
N GLY A 91 -2.06 -5.75 -5.48
CA GLY A 91 -1.32 -4.74 -6.22
C GLY A 91 -1.09 -3.44 -5.44
N VAL A 92 -1.28 -3.46 -4.12
CA VAL A 92 -1.14 -2.27 -3.27
C VAL A 92 0.31 -2.12 -2.82
N PRO A 93 0.97 -0.97 -3.12
CA PRO A 93 2.30 -0.68 -2.63
C PRO A 93 2.29 -0.54 -1.10
N THR A 94 3.04 -1.41 -0.42
CA THR A 94 3.13 -1.46 1.05
C THR A 94 4.57 -1.27 1.50
N ARG A 95 4.76 -0.66 2.67
CA ARG A 95 6.07 -0.38 3.26
C ARG A 95 6.18 -1.04 4.63
N ILE A 96 7.33 -1.62 4.92
CA ILE A 96 7.70 -2.06 6.27
C ILE A 96 8.94 -1.29 6.71
N TRP A 97 8.85 -0.60 7.84
CA TRP A 97 10.02 -0.07 8.53
C TRP A 97 10.65 -1.20 9.33
N LEU A 98 11.95 -1.45 9.15
CA LEU A 98 12.75 -2.39 9.94
C LEU A 98 14.00 -1.73 10.55
N GLY A 99 14.37 -0.55 10.06
CA GLY A 99 15.53 0.19 10.52
C GLY A 99 16.79 -0.17 9.75
N PRO A 100 17.83 0.68 9.83
CA PRO A 100 19.00 0.55 8.97
C PRO A 100 19.74 -0.78 9.15
N THR A 101 19.86 -1.23 10.40
CA THR A 101 20.58 -2.47 10.73
C THR A 101 19.89 -3.69 10.15
N LEU A 102 18.59 -3.87 10.42
CA LEU A 102 17.84 -5.03 9.94
C LEU A 102 17.67 -5.03 8.43
N LYS A 103 17.48 -3.86 7.81
CA LYS A 103 17.45 -3.74 6.35
C LYS A 103 18.76 -4.22 5.74
N ARG A 104 19.90 -3.78 6.28
CA ARG A 104 21.22 -4.18 5.79
C ARG A 104 21.44 -5.69 5.91
N GLU A 105 21.03 -6.29 7.03
CA GLU A 105 21.09 -7.74 7.20
C GLU A 105 20.23 -8.48 6.16
N HIS A 106 19.01 -7.98 5.91
CA HIS A 106 18.12 -8.53 4.88
C HIS A 106 18.74 -8.48 3.48
N GLU A 107 19.28 -7.33 3.08
CA GLU A 107 19.94 -7.15 1.78
C GLU A 107 21.15 -8.07 1.62
N LEU A 108 21.96 -8.23 2.66
CA LEU A 108 23.09 -9.16 2.67
C LEU A 108 22.62 -10.60 2.49
N ARG A 109 21.61 -11.05 3.25
CA ARG A 109 21.04 -12.40 3.13
C ARG A 109 20.50 -12.65 1.72
N LYS A 110 19.79 -11.68 1.14
CA LYS A 110 19.28 -11.74 -0.23
C LYS A 110 20.40 -11.88 -1.25
N LYS A 111 21.49 -11.13 -1.10
CA LYS A 111 22.68 -11.22 -1.96
C LYS A 111 23.35 -12.59 -1.89
N TYR A 112 23.59 -13.11 -0.69
CA TYR A 112 24.23 -14.43 -0.51
C TYR A 112 23.34 -15.56 -1.01
N SER A 113 22.03 -15.47 -0.80
CA SER A 113 21.09 -16.48 -1.30
C SER A 113 21.13 -16.54 -2.83
N LYS A 114 21.11 -15.39 -3.53
CA LYS A 114 21.22 -15.36 -5.00
C LYS A 114 22.51 -15.99 -5.54
N LEU A 115 23.62 -15.88 -4.80
CA LEU A 115 24.90 -16.47 -5.21
C LEU A 115 24.98 -17.99 -5.03
N LEU A 116 24.16 -18.57 -4.14
CA LEU A 116 24.13 -20.02 -3.89
C LEU A 116 23.26 -20.81 -4.88
N TYR A 117 22.41 -20.12 -5.65
CA TYR A 117 21.52 -20.72 -6.64
C TYR A 117 22.00 -20.52 -8.10
N ILE A 118 23.27 -20.14 -8.29
CA ILE A 118 23.97 -20.09 -9.59
C ILE A 118 25.03 -21.20 -9.60
#